data_AF-X1UFM6-F1
#
_entry.id   AF-X1UFM6-F1
#
_cell.length_a   1.000
_cell.length_b   1.000
_cell.length_c   1.000
_cell.angle_alpha   90.00
_cell.angle_beta   90.00
_cell.angle_gamma   90.00
#
_symmetry.space_group_name_H-M   'P 1'
#
loop_
_entity.id
_entity.type
_entity.pdbx_description
1 polymer ?
#
loop_
_entity_poly.entity_id
_entity_poly.type
_entity_poly.pdbx_seq_one_letter_code
_entity_poly.pdbx_strand_id
1 'polypeptide(L)' 'EMLSRIEGIRDLPITTNGVKLEEFAPLLKEAGVCRVNVSLDRLNKEGFTRITGQDN' A
#
# COMPACT_ATOMS: atom_id res chain seq x y z
N GLU A 1 1.29 -18.51 -4.18
CA GLU A 1 2.40 -18.71 -3.22
C GLU A 1 2.87 -17.38 -2.67
N MET A 2 3.47 -17.36 -1.47
CA MET A 2 3.95 -16.14 -0.82
C MET A 2 5.34 -15.76 -1.35
N LEU A 3 5.48 -14.57 -1.95
CA LEU A 3 6.75 -14.06 -2.47
C LEU A 3 7.84 -13.95 -1.40
N SER A 4 7.45 -13.69 -0.14
CA SER A 4 8.35 -13.61 1.01
C SER A 4 9.04 -14.93 1.37
N ARG A 5 8.60 -16.08 0.82
CA ARG A 5 9.20 -17.40 1.07
C ARG A 5 10.30 -17.77 0.08
N ILE A 6 10.56 -16.94 -0.92
CA ILE A 6 11.63 -17.17 -1.88
C ILE A 6 12.97 -16.99 -1.16
N GLU A 7 13.80 -18.03 -1.18
CA GLU A 7 15.12 -18.01 -0.54
C GLU A 7 15.96 -16.85 -1.11
N GLY A 8 16.49 -16.01 -0.21
CA GLY A 8 17.26 -14.82 -0.57
C GLY A 8 16.46 -13.51 -0.55
N ILE A 9 15.12 -13.54 -0.55
CA ILE A 9 14.30 -12.34 -0.34
C ILE A 9 14.24 -12.02 1.15
N ARG A 10 14.91 -10.94 1.56
CA ARG A 10 14.97 -10.48 2.96
C ARG A 10 14.00 -9.35 3.28
N ASP A 11 13.57 -8.63 2.24
CA ASP A 11 12.72 -7.45 2.36
C ASP A 11 11.84 -7.34 1.12
N LEU A 12 10.55 -7.05 1.32
CA LEU A 12 9.57 -6.88 0.25
C LEU A 12 8.96 -5.49 0.39
N PRO A 13 9.63 -4.45 -0.12
CA PRO A 13 9.10 -3.10 -0.08
C PRO A 13 7.99 -2.92 -1.12
N ILE A 14 6.95 -2.17 -0.78
CA ILE A 14 5.93 -1.73 -1.73
C ILE A 14 5.87 -0.20 -1.78
N THR A 15 5.48 0.36 -2.91
CA THR A 15 5.19 1.80 -3.04
C THR A 15 3.72 1.98 -3.42
N THR A 16 3.03 2.88 -2.72
CA THR A 16 1.59 3.13 -2.91
C THR A 16 1.25 4.61 -2.75
N ASN A 17 0.10 5.04 -3.26
CA ASN A 17 -0.47 6.36 -2.99
C ASN A 17 -1.19 6.43 -1.61
N GLY A 18 -1.21 5.33 -0.86
CA GLY A 18 -1.71 5.28 0.52
C GLY A 18 -3.23 5.19 0.67
N VAL A 19 -3.99 5.40 -0.40
CA VAL A 19 -5.46 5.48 -0.39
C VAL A 19 -6.14 4.25 0.21
N LYS A 20 -5.72 3.05 -0.22
CA LYS A 20 -6.32 1.78 0.22
C LYS A 20 -5.47 1.08 1.28
N LEU A 21 -4.53 1.79 1.90
CA LEU A 21 -3.56 1.15 2.77
C LEU A 21 -4.23 0.53 4.00
N GLU A 22 -5.28 1.16 4.53
CA GLU A 22 -6.05 0.62 5.66
C GLU A 22 -6.72 -0.73 5.32
N GLU A 23 -7.35 -0.82 4.14
CA GLU A 23 -8.02 -2.04 3.65
C GLU A 23 -7.01 -3.19 3.43
N PHE A 24 -5.85 -2.89 2.83
CA PHE A 24 -4.88 -3.92 2.44
C PHE A 24 -3.77 -4.19 3.46
N ALA A 25 -3.60 -3.36 4.51
CA ALA A 25 -2.54 -3.52 5.50
C ALA A 25 -2.47 -4.95 6.11
N PRO A 26 -3.58 -5.60 6.48
CA PRO A 26 -3.55 -6.97 7.00
C PRO A 26 -3.01 -7.97 5.97
N LEU A 27 -3.46 -7.88 4.71
CA LEU A 27 -3.04 -8.75 3.62
C LEU A 27 -1.57 -8.55 3.26
N LEU A 28 -1.10 -7.31 3.27
CA LEU A 28 0.31 -6.99 3.03
C LEU A 28 1.20 -7.58 4.12
N LYS A 29 0.77 -7.49 5.39
CA LYS A 29 1.48 -8.10 6.51
C LYS A 29 1.54 -9.61 6.38
N GLU A 30 0.42 -10.25 6.03
CA GLU A 30 0.34 -11.69 5.79
C GLU A 30 1.25 -12.11 4.63
N ALA A 31 1.31 -11.32 3.56
CA ALA A 31 2.19 -11.56 2.42
C ALA A 31 3.70 -11.42 2.74
N GLY A 32 4.05 -10.88 3.91
CA GLY A 32 5.43 -10.65 4.33
C GLY A 32 6.02 -9.32 3.86
N VAL A 33 5.17 -8.35 3.53
CA VAL A 33 5.61 -6.96 3.30
C VAL A 33 6.00 -6.33 4.63
N CYS A 34 7.23 -5.85 4.71
CA CYS A 34 7.81 -5.27 5.92
C CYS A 34 8.02 -3.74 5.81
N ARG A 35 7.98 -3.19 4.60
CA ARG A 35 8.17 -1.75 4.34
C ARG A 35 7.17 -1.23 3.30
N VAL A 36 6.57 -0.09 3.58
CA VAL A 36 5.64 0.61 2.68
C VAL A 36 6.14 2.03 2.46
N ASN A 37 6.38 2.40 1.20
CA ASN A 37 6.65 3.78 0.79
C ASN A 37 5.35 4.42 0.32
N VAL A 38 4.95 5.53 0.95
CA VAL A 38 3.75 6.26 0.56
C VAL A 38 4.16 7.51 -0.24
N SER A 39 3.81 7.55 -1.52
CA SER A 39 4.01 8.72 -2.36
C SER A 39 2.91 9.74 -2.09
N LEU A 40 3.25 10.79 -1.35
CA LEU A 40 2.36 11.89 -0.98
C LEU A 40 2.43 13.03 -2.00
N ASP A 41 2.16 12.75 -3.27
CA ASP A 41 2.24 13.78 -4.32
C ASP A 41 1.04 14.74 -4.33
N ARG A 42 -0.07 14.34 -3.71
CA ARG A 42 -1.22 15.23 -3.46
C ARG A 42 -1.85 14.95 -2.10
N LEU A 43 -1.52 15.78 -1.11
CA LEU A 43 -2.34 16.04 0.09
C LEU A 43 -3.67 16.74 -0.29
N ASN A 44 -4.30 16.34 -1.40
CA ASN A 44 -5.55 16.92 -1.87
C ASN A 44 -6.65 15.88 -1.71
N LYS A 45 -7.26 15.87 -0.52
CA LYS A 45 -8.50 15.14 -0.24
C LYS A 45 -9.56 15.38 -1.33
N GLU A 46 -9.69 16.63 -1.82
CA GLU A 46 -10.68 17.01 -2.83
C GLU A 46 -10.41 16.41 -4.22
N GLY A 47 -9.14 16.22 -4.59
CA GLY A 47 -8.75 15.60 -5.85
C GLY A 47 -9.00 14.09 -5.87
N PHE A 48 -8.89 13.45 -4.70
CA PHE A 48 -9.19 12.04 -4.52
C PHE A 48 -10.70 11.76 -4.65
N THR A 49 -11.54 12.50 -3.90
CA THR A 49 -13.01 12.39 -3.98
C THR A 49 -13.53 12.65 -5.40
N ARG A 50 -12.89 13.57 -6.13
CA ARG A 50 -13.27 13.90 -7.51
C ARG A 50 -12.95 12.78 -8.53
N ILE A 51 -11.95 11.93 -8.28
CA ILE A 51 -11.55 10.85 -9.19
C ILE A 51 -12.21 9.52 -8.78
N THR A 52 -12.31 9.23 -7.48
CA THR A 52 -12.80 7.94 -6.98
C THR A 52 -14.25 7.96 -6.53
N GLY A 53 -14.84 9.15 -6.31
CA GLY A 53 -16.22 9.30 -5.86
C GLY A 53 -16.50 8.82 -4.43
N GLN A 54 -15.46 8.40 -3.68
CA GLN A 54 -15.59 7.99 -2.29
C GLN A 54 -15.00 9.05 -1.37
N ASP A 55 -15.88 9.57 -0.52
CA ASP A 55 -15.54 10.40 0.63
C ASP A 55 -15.49 9.47 1.85
N ASN A 56 -14.33 9.42 2.52
CA ASN A 56 -14.18 8.71 3.80
C ASN A 56 -14.52 9.65 4.95
#